data_AF-A0A535U1G6-F1
#
_entry.id   AF-A0A535U1G6-F1
#
_cell.length_a   1.000
_cell.length_b   1.000
_cell.length_c   1.000
_cell.angle_alpha   90.00
_cell.angle_beta   90.00
_cell.angle_gamma   90.00
#
_symmetry.space_group_name_H-M   'P 1'
#
loop_
_entity.id
_entity.type
_entity.pdbx_description
1 polymer ?
#
loop_
_entity_poly.entity_id
_entity_poly.type
_entity_poly.pdbx_seq_one_letter_code
_entity_poly.pdbx_strand_id
1 'polypeptide(L)'
;MEGIPGDQETADGDDNFCFAGEMSLLYPATGCPDTNSPGFDGTSYQNYWPDGSANHPTPILFSSPKTGAGFSVPFAQFAFEADLPRIEAADLGGTCNRTTGVNCVKPPTTDDGTPAAFYPYYSQVAGTSGCAWGIGSTLPGTTNNFGGIQQYGPLLKSTYWAFRGHGATVQRFNNFSSGAQTNSC
;
A
#
# COMPACT_ATOMS: atom_id res chain seq x y z
N MET A 1 16.71 -10.93 12.87
CA MET A 1 15.77 -11.64 12.00
C MET A 1 14.69 -10.66 11.70
N GLU A 2 14.48 -10.39 10.42
CA GLU A 2 13.33 -9.62 9.97
C GLU A 2 12.16 -10.57 9.70
N GLY A 3 11.04 -10.01 9.25
CA GLY A 3 9.87 -10.79 8.86
C GLY A 3 9.03 -11.35 10.01
N ILE A 4 8.08 -12.21 9.64
CA ILE A 4 7.06 -12.79 10.53
C ILE A 4 7.36 -14.28 10.79
N PRO A 5 6.78 -14.93 11.81
CA PRO A 5 6.92 -16.37 11.99
C PRO A 5 6.55 -17.15 10.71
N GLY A 6 7.50 -17.92 10.18
CA GLY A 6 7.34 -18.68 8.92
C GLY A 6 7.95 -18.01 7.69
N ASP A 7 8.37 -16.75 7.80
CA ASP A 7 8.97 -15.92 6.75
C ASP A 7 10.05 -15.04 7.39
N GLN A 8 10.96 -15.67 8.14
CA GLN A 8 11.99 -14.97 8.91
C GLN A 8 13.34 -15.06 8.21
N GLU A 9 13.84 -13.91 7.81
CA GLU A 9 15.10 -13.76 7.10
C GLU A 9 16.23 -13.32 8.07
N THR A 10 17.48 -13.47 7.64
CA THR A 10 18.60 -12.88 8.38
C THR A 10 18.65 -11.40 8.06
N ALA A 11 18.72 -10.55 9.10
CA ALA A 11 18.78 -9.11 8.88
C ALA A 11 20.00 -8.74 8.03
N ASP A 12 19.83 -7.87 7.04
CA ASP A 12 20.85 -7.47 6.09
C ASP A 12 21.22 -5.96 6.13
N GLY A 13 21.70 -5.39 5.04
CA GLY A 13 22.30 -4.06 4.97
C GLY A 13 21.34 -2.88 5.11
N ASP A 14 20.04 -3.07 4.89
CA ASP A 14 19.02 -2.04 5.11
C ASP A 14 18.20 -2.26 6.39
N ASP A 15 18.40 -3.37 7.08
CA ASP A 15 17.79 -3.71 8.36
C ASP A 15 18.41 -2.98 9.57
N ASN A 16 18.18 -1.67 9.66
CA ASN A 16 18.58 -0.90 10.85
C ASN A 16 17.49 -0.88 11.91
N PHE A 17 17.90 -0.83 13.19
CA PHE A 17 17.00 -0.68 14.35
C PHE A 17 15.89 -1.73 14.47
N CYS A 18 16.14 -2.97 14.02
CA CYS A 18 15.19 -4.06 14.17
C CYS A 18 14.83 -4.34 15.62
N PHE A 19 13.54 -4.58 15.87
CA PHE A 19 13.04 -4.89 17.19
C PHE A 19 12.29 -6.23 17.23
N ALA A 20 12.55 -6.97 18.30
CA ALA A 20 11.83 -8.19 18.65
C ALA A 20 10.55 -7.85 19.43
N GLY A 21 9.56 -8.74 19.36
CA GLY A 21 8.22 -8.52 19.93
C GLY A 21 8.23 -8.30 21.44
N GLU A 22 9.23 -8.84 22.13
CA GLU A 22 9.46 -8.69 23.57
C GLU A 22 9.78 -7.25 23.97
N MET A 23 10.21 -6.41 23.03
CA MET A 23 10.49 -4.99 23.28
C MET A 23 9.24 -4.12 23.26
N SER A 24 8.08 -4.65 22.85
CA SER A 24 6.81 -3.93 22.91
C SER A 24 6.01 -4.28 24.16
N LEU A 25 5.57 -3.25 24.87
CA LEU A 25 4.87 -3.38 26.16
C LEU A 25 3.35 -3.60 26.02
N LEU A 26 2.80 -3.43 24.81
CA LEU A 26 1.35 -3.51 24.58
C LEU A 26 0.97 -4.54 23.51
N TYR A 27 1.69 -4.54 22.38
CA TYR A 27 1.45 -5.43 21.26
C TYR A 27 2.78 -5.90 20.70
N PRO A 28 3.13 -7.20 20.73
CA PRO A 28 4.47 -7.72 20.41
C PRO A 28 4.79 -7.64 18.91
N ALA A 29 4.80 -6.41 18.36
CA ALA A 29 5.21 -6.12 17.01
C ALA A 29 6.71 -6.39 16.87
N THR A 30 7.06 -7.00 15.75
CA THR A 30 8.43 -7.19 15.28
C THR A 30 8.65 -6.37 14.02
N GLY A 31 9.91 -6.13 13.66
CA GLY A 31 10.27 -5.59 12.36
C GLY A 31 11.42 -4.59 12.44
N CYS A 32 11.78 -4.07 11.27
CA CYS A 32 12.82 -3.07 11.10
C CYS A 32 12.17 -1.80 10.51
N PRO A 33 12.43 -0.60 11.06
CA PRO A 33 11.80 0.65 10.61
C PRO A 33 12.37 1.22 9.30
N ASP A 34 13.48 0.68 8.80
CA ASP A 34 14.12 1.15 7.58
C ASP A 34 13.41 0.64 6.32
N THR A 35 13.92 1.03 5.15
CA THR A 35 13.35 0.58 3.88
C THR A 35 13.57 -0.92 3.74
N ASN A 36 12.60 -1.64 3.18
CA ASN A 36 12.85 -2.98 2.68
C ASN A 36 13.22 -2.86 1.19
N SER A 37 14.49 -3.06 0.89
CA SER A 37 15.14 -2.90 -0.41
C SER A 37 16.11 -4.08 -0.63
N PRO A 38 15.71 -5.14 -1.36
CA PRO A 38 14.73 -5.07 -2.45
C PRO A 38 13.30 -5.59 -2.19
N GLY A 39 12.88 -6.00 -0.99
CA GLY A 39 11.58 -5.48 -0.59
C GLY A 39 10.47 -6.30 0.04
N PHE A 40 9.68 -6.93 -0.81
CA PHE A 40 8.22 -6.89 -0.58
C PHE A 40 7.68 -8.08 0.23
N ASP A 41 8.47 -8.56 1.18
CA ASP A 41 8.26 -9.75 2.01
C ASP A 41 8.11 -9.42 3.51
N GLY A 42 8.54 -8.22 3.93
CA GLY A 42 8.40 -7.74 5.30
C GLY A 42 6.94 -7.73 5.80
N THR A 43 6.73 -7.57 7.10
CA THR A 43 5.43 -7.73 7.77
C THR A 43 4.27 -6.95 7.11
N SER A 44 4.55 -5.80 6.49
CA SER A 44 3.56 -5.00 5.74
C SER A 44 3.01 -5.66 4.47
N TYR A 45 3.67 -6.69 3.94
CA TYR A 45 3.24 -7.46 2.77
C TYR A 45 2.66 -8.83 3.13
N GLN A 46 2.42 -9.03 4.42
CA GLN A 46 1.75 -10.19 4.98
C GLN A 46 0.33 -9.81 5.39
N ASN A 47 -0.56 -10.79 5.55
CA ASN A 47 -1.94 -10.55 5.98
C ASN A 47 -2.03 -10.28 7.51
N TYR A 48 -1.24 -9.31 8.00
CA TYR A 48 -1.21 -8.80 9.37
C TYR A 48 -1.83 -7.41 9.52
N TRP A 49 -2.43 -6.92 8.44
CA TRP A 49 -3.19 -5.67 8.42
C TRP A 49 -4.51 -5.81 9.18
N PRO A 50 -5.15 -4.70 9.56
CA PRO A 50 -6.47 -4.74 10.17
C PRO A 50 -7.44 -5.62 9.41
N ASP A 51 -8.05 -6.58 10.11
CA ASP A 51 -9.12 -7.47 9.65
C ASP A 51 -10.25 -7.62 10.69
N GLY A 52 -10.08 -6.98 11.86
CA GLY A 52 -11.02 -7.01 12.98
C GLY A 52 -10.93 -8.22 13.90
N SER A 53 -9.95 -9.11 13.69
CA SER A 53 -9.60 -10.13 14.67
C SER A 53 -8.84 -9.51 15.86
N ALA A 54 -8.82 -10.23 16.98
CA ALA A 54 -8.15 -9.77 18.20
C ALA A 54 -6.62 -9.70 18.10
N ASN A 55 -6.04 -10.37 17.10
CA ASN A 55 -4.59 -10.49 16.93
C ASN A 55 -4.05 -9.58 15.80
N HIS A 56 -4.88 -8.70 15.24
CA HIS A 56 -4.47 -7.71 14.25
C HIS A 56 -4.76 -6.29 14.75
N PRO A 57 -4.05 -5.27 14.23
CA PRO A 57 -4.32 -3.88 14.59
C PRO A 57 -5.78 -3.49 14.32
N THR A 58 -6.32 -2.61 15.15
CA THR A 58 -7.67 -2.05 14.92
C THR A 58 -7.65 -1.17 13.67
N PRO A 59 -8.64 -1.29 12.76
CA PRO A 59 -8.67 -0.46 11.55
C PRO A 59 -8.90 1.01 11.89
N ILE A 60 -8.18 1.88 11.20
CA ILE A 60 -8.51 3.31 11.18
C ILE A 60 -9.72 3.47 10.26
N LEU A 61 -10.81 3.99 10.82
CA LEU A 61 -12.02 4.34 10.08
C LEU A 61 -12.11 5.85 9.89
N PHE A 62 -12.34 6.28 8.66
CA PHE A 62 -12.43 7.70 8.30
C PHE A 62 -13.58 7.95 7.33
N SER A 63 -14.07 9.19 7.28
CA SER A 63 -15.09 9.57 6.29
C SER A 63 -14.48 9.67 4.89
N SER A 64 -15.32 9.66 3.86
CA SER A 64 -14.86 10.09 2.52
C SER A 64 -14.24 11.50 2.58
N PRO A 65 -13.26 11.82 1.70
CA PRO A 65 -12.69 13.15 1.62
C PRO A 65 -13.76 14.21 1.35
N LYS A 66 -13.60 15.38 1.96
CA LYS A 66 -14.54 16.51 1.83
C LYS A 66 -13.83 17.80 1.43
N THR A 67 -14.58 18.72 0.83
CA THR A 67 -14.16 20.03 0.32
C THR A 67 -15.14 21.12 0.78
N GLY A 68 -14.90 22.35 0.33
CA GLY A 68 -15.70 23.52 0.66
C GLY A 68 -15.42 24.08 2.06
N ALA A 69 -16.11 25.17 2.40
CA ALA A 69 -15.99 25.79 3.72
C ALA A 69 -16.40 24.79 4.82
N GLY A 70 -15.49 24.57 5.78
CA GLY A 70 -15.70 23.65 6.89
C GLY A 70 -15.78 22.18 6.51
N PHE A 71 -15.26 21.76 5.34
CA PHE A 71 -15.29 20.37 4.88
C PHE A 71 -16.71 19.80 4.82
N SER A 72 -17.65 20.59 4.30
CA SER A 72 -19.08 20.28 4.31
C SER A 72 -19.59 19.57 3.04
N VAL A 73 -18.79 19.54 1.97
CA VAL A 73 -19.19 18.97 0.68
C VAL A 73 -18.34 17.73 0.38
N PRO A 74 -18.91 16.53 0.22
CA PRO A 74 -18.15 15.36 -0.19
C PRO A 74 -17.60 15.53 -1.60
N PHE A 75 -16.39 15.04 -1.87
CA PHE A 75 -15.93 14.93 -3.25
C PHE A 75 -16.85 13.98 -4.02
N ALA A 76 -17.27 14.38 -5.23
CA ALA A 76 -18.12 13.54 -6.08
C ALA A 76 -17.39 12.30 -6.63
N GLN A 77 -16.06 12.37 -6.68
CA GLN A 77 -15.21 11.33 -7.25
C GLN A 77 -13.95 11.13 -6.42
N PHE A 78 -13.38 9.93 -6.51
CA PHE A 78 -12.10 9.57 -5.92
C PHE A 78 -11.33 8.63 -6.87
N ALA A 79 -10.08 8.33 -6.57
CA ALA A 79 -9.32 7.27 -7.22
C ALA A 79 -8.46 6.54 -6.20
N PHE A 80 -8.20 5.26 -6.42
CA PHE A 80 -7.19 4.49 -5.69
C PHE A 80 -5.89 4.51 -6.47
N GLU A 81 -4.79 4.77 -5.78
CA GLU A 81 -3.45 4.68 -6.34
C GLU A 81 -2.53 3.91 -5.42
N ALA A 82 -1.66 3.10 -6.02
CA ALA A 82 -0.54 2.46 -5.35
C ALA A 82 0.72 2.73 -6.16
N ASP A 83 1.78 3.20 -5.51
CA ASP A 83 3.03 3.59 -6.12
C ASP A 83 4.03 2.42 -6.30
N LEU A 84 3.53 1.18 -6.26
CA LEU A 84 4.29 -0.06 -6.46
C LEU A 84 5.33 0.05 -7.61
N PRO A 85 4.99 0.53 -8.82
CA PRO A 85 5.98 0.64 -9.89
C PRO A 85 7.17 1.56 -9.57
N ARG A 86 6.98 2.59 -8.73
CA ARG A 86 8.09 3.46 -8.33
C ARG A 86 9.02 2.75 -7.37
N ILE A 87 8.47 2.11 -6.35
CA ILE A 87 9.23 1.50 -5.27
C ILE A 87 9.85 0.15 -5.68
N GLU A 88 9.33 -0.49 -6.72
CA GLU A 88 9.90 -1.70 -7.33
C GLU A 88 10.92 -1.43 -8.46
N ALA A 89 11.39 -0.19 -8.61
CA ALA A 89 12.30 0.16 -9.70
C ALA A 89 13.73 -0.35 -9.44
N ALA A 90 14.50 -0.55 -10.51
CA ALA A 90 15.88 -1.02 -10.42
C ALA A 90 16.81 -0.10 -9.59
N ASP A 91 16.53 1.21 -9.51
CA ASP A 91 17.27 2.13 -8.63
C ASP A 91 16.97 1.93 -7.13
N LEU A 92 15.98 1.11 -6.80
CA LEU A 92 15.57 0.69 -5.45
C LEU A 92 15.62 -0.84 -5.29
N GLY A 93 16.41 -1.52 -6.14
CA GLY A 93 16.64 -2.97 -6.03
C GLY A 93 15.58 -3.87 -6.68
N GLY A 94 14.46 -3.33 -7.15
CA GLY A 94 13.40 -4.12 -7.80
C GLY A 94 13.60 -4.35 -9.31
N THR A 95 12.61 -4.99 -9.95
CA THR A 95 12.69 -5.38 -11.38
C THR A 95 11.75 -4.59 -12.31
N CYS A 96 10.92 -3.68 -11.78
CA CYS A 96 9.96 -2.91 -12.57
C CYS A 96 10.67 -1.89 -13.47
N ASN A 97 10.40 -1.99 -14.78
CA ASN A 97 10.84 -1.00 -15.75
C ASN A 97 9.79 0.10 -15.89
N ARG A 98 9.99 1.20 -15.17
CA ARG A 98 9.09 2.37 -15.18
C ARG A 98 8.96 3.09 -16.53
N THR A 99 9.81 2.80 -17.50
CA THR A 99 9.72 3.40 -18.84
C THR A 99 8.78 2.58 -19.74
N THR A 100 8.83 1.25 -19.65
CA THR A 100 8.06 0.34 -20.51
C THR A 100 6.85 -0.28 -19.82
N GLY A 101 6.82 -0.32 -18.49
CA GLY A 101 5.83 -1.03 -17.68
C GLY A 101 6.13 -2.51 -17.48
N VAL A 102 7.21 -3.04 -18.07
CA VAL A 102 7.60 -4.45 -17.94
C VAL A 102 7.96 -4.75 -16.49
N ASN A 103 7.50 -5.90 -15.98
CA ASN A 103 7.68 -6.40 -14.61
C ASN A 103 7.11 -5.49 -13.51
N CYS A 104 6.33 -4.47 -13.84
CA CYS A 104 5.60 -3.67 -12.85
C CYS A 104 4.27 -4.38 -12.56
N VAL A 105 4.23 -5.15 -11.47
CA VAL A 105 3.12 -6.07 -11.13
C VAL A 105 2.47 -5.70 -9.80
N LYS A 106 1.27 -6.24 -9.56
CA LYS A 106 0.60 -6.14 -8.25
C LYS A 106 -0.06 -7.50 -7.92
N PRO A 107 0.22 -8.13 -6.77
CA PRO A 107 1.21 -7.73 -5.75
C PRO A 107 2.63 -7.65 -6.31
N PRO A 108 3.51 -6.86 -5.68
CA PRO A 108 4.90 -6.72 -6.09
C PRO A 108 5.66 -8.04 -6.02
N THR A 109 6.80 -8.13 -6.71
CA THR A 109 7.70 -9.30 -6.56
C THR A 109 8.59 -9.07 -5.34
N THR A 110 8.70 -10.07 -4.47
CA THR A 110 9.64 -10.08 -3.36
C THR A 110 11.08 -10.26 -3.87
N ASP A 111 12.04 -10.00 -3.00
CA ASP A 111 13.46 -10.30 -3.20
C ASP A 111 13.72 -11.81 -3.40
N ASP A 112 12.85 -12.66 -2.84
CA ASP A 112 12.72 -14.09 -3.08
C ASP A 112 12.27 -14.48 -4.50
N GLY A 113 11.92 -13.50 -5.34
CA GLY A 113 11.50 -13.71 -6.72
C GLY A 113 10.09 -14.27 -6.87
N THR A 114 9.28 -14.24 -5.81
CA THR A 114 7.87 -14.66 -5.82
C THR A 114 6.94 -13.48 -5.59
N PRO A 115 5.66 -13.53 -5.98
CA PRO A 115 4.73 -12.44 -5.66
C PRO A 115 4.50 -12.33 -4.15
N ALA A 116 4.51 -11.11 -3.62
CA ALA A 116 4.16 -10.82 -2.24
C ALA A 116 2.81 -11.44 -1.86
N ALA A 117 2.72 -12.00 -0.65
CA ALA A 117 1.56 -12.73 -0.19
C ALA A 117 0.31 -11.85 -0.04
N PHE A 118 0.49 -10.56 0.27
CA PHE A 118 -0.59 -9.62 0.54
C PHE A 118 -0.21 -8.17 0.17
N TYR A 119 -1.23 -7.37 -0.13
CA TYR A 119 -1.11 -5.91 -0.19
C TYR A 119 -2.41 -5.29 0.32
N PRO A 120 -2.36 -4.28 1.21
CA PRO A 120 -3.55 -3.69 1.80
C PRO A 120 -4.45 -3.05 0.76
N TYR A 121 -5.75 -3.04 1.06
CA TYR A 121 -6.76 -2.39 0.23
C TYR A 121 -7.77 -1.62 1.08
N TYR A 122 -8.50 -0.73 0.42
CA TYR A 122 -9.49 0.10 1.05
C TYR A 122 -10.83 -0.63 0.99
N SER A 123 -11.66 -0.42 2.01
CA SER A 123 -13.01 -0.96 2.07
C SER A 123 -13.97 0.11 2.56
N GLN A 124 -15.18 0.14 2.03
CA GLN A 124 -16.32 0.75 2.69
C GLN A 124 -16.84 -0.19 3.75
N VAL A 125 -17.06 0.34 4.95
CA VAL A 125 -17.64 -0.35 6.09
C VAL A 125 -18.88 0.38 6.56
N ALA A 126 -19.85 -0.37 7.09
CA ALA A 126 -21.00 0.21 7.76
C ALA A 126 -20.53 0.92 9.05
N GLY A 127 -20.75 2.23 9.14
CA GLY A 127 -20.40 3.07 10.28
C GLY A 127 -21.62 3.59 11.04
N THR A 128 -21.39 4.08 12.25
CA THR A 128 -22.44 4.61 13.15
C THR A 128 -23.14 5.88 12.60
N SER A 129 -22.56 6.57 11.62
CA SER A 129 -23.11 7.78 10.99
C SER A 129 -23.33 7.63 9.47
N GLY A 130 -23.35 6.40 8.95
CA GLY A 130 -23.47 6.12 7.52
C GLY A 130 -22.32 5.25 7.02
N CYS A 131 -21.73 5.60 5.88
CA CYS A 131 -20.59 4.88 5.32
C CYS A 131 -19.25 5.44 5.85
N ALA A 132 -18.31 4.55 6.16
CA ALA A 132 -16.94 4.89 6.50
C ALA A 132 -15.96 4.09 5.62
N TRP A 133 -14.73 4.57 5.52
CA TRP A 133 -13.64 3.94 4.79
C TRP A 133 -12.64 3.41 5.80
N GLY A 134 -12.05 2.26 5.50
CA GLY A 134 -10.91 1.73 6.24
C GLY A 134 -9.91 1.10 5.27
N ILE A 135 -8.67 0.94 5.73
CA ILE A 135 -7.61 0.26 5.01
C ILE A 135 -7.15 -0.97 5.79
N GLY A 136 -6.86 -2.05 5.08
CA GLY A 136 -6.30 -3.26 5.64
C GLY A 136 -6.62 -4.45 4.75
N SER A 137 -7.16 -5.50 5.35
CA SER A 137 -7.74 -6.64 4.63
C SER A 137 -9.28 -6.50 4.60
N THR A 138 -10.01 -7.62 4.66
CA THR A 138 -11.47 -7.59 4.74
C THR A 138 -11.88 -7.19 6.15
N LEU A 139 -12.35 -5.95 6.32
CA LEU A 139 -12.73 -5.39 7.62
C LEU A 139 -14.12 -5.89 8.08
N PRO A 140 -14.41 -5.92 9.39
CA PRO A 140 -15.75 -6.21 9.89
C PRO A 140 -16.76 -5.18 9.39
N GLY A 141 -17.93 -5.66 8.96
CA GLY A 141 -18.97 -4.79 8.42
C GLY A 141 -18.62 -4.18 7.06
N THR A 142 -17.63 -4.73 6.34
CA THR A 142 -17.35 -4.35 4.95
C THR A 142 -18.60 -4.51 4.10
N THR A 143 -19.02 -3.42 3.47
CA THR A 143 -20.13 -3.38 2.51
C THR A 143 -19.63 -3.38 1.07
N ASN A 144 -18.40 -2.92 0.84
CA ASN A 144 -17.74 -2.95 -0.46
C ASN A 144 -16.21 -2.94 -0.27
N ASN A 145 -15.50 -3.91 -0.84
CA ASN A 145 -14.03 -3.99 -0.80
C ASN A 145 -13.36 -3.52 -2.11
N PHE A 146 -14.14 -3.00 -3.06
CA PHE A 146 -13.68 -2.50 -4.37
C PHE A 146 -12.85 -3.50 -5.20
N GLY A 147 -12.98 -4.80 -4.94
CA GLY A 147 -12.19 -5.84 -5.61
C GLY A 147 -10.80 -6.08 -4.99
N GLY A 148 -10.58 -5.65 -3.74
CA GLY A 148 -9.34 -5.88 -3.02
C GLY A 148 -8.15 -5.18 -3.68
N ILE A 149 -7.03 -5.87 -3.85
CA ILE A 149 -5.85 -5.31 -4.54
C ILE A 149 -6.13 -4.86 -6.00
N GLN A 150 -7.16 -5.42 -6.65
CA GLN A 150 -7.51 -5.02 -8.01
C GLN A 150 -8.14 -3.61 -8.07
N GLN A 151 -8.54 -3.05 -6.93
CA GLN A 151 -9.06 -1.68 -6.84
C GLN A 151 -8.07 -0.65 -7.39
N TYR A 152 -6.75 -0.91 -7.33
CA TYR A 152 -5.73 0.02 -7.80
C TYR A 152 -5.64 0.09 -9.33
N GLY A 153 -6.39 -0.73 -10.08
CA GLY A 153 -6.50 -0.60 -11.54
C GLY A 153 -5.19 -0.86 -12.32
N PRO A 154 -5.13 -0.51 -13.61
CA PRO A 154 -3.95 -0.73 -14.46
C PRO A 154 -2.81 0.26 -14.16
N LEU A 155 -1.65 0.02 -14.78
CA LEU A 155 -0.52 0.95 -14.74
C LEU A 155 -0.91 2.33 -15.28
N LEU A 156 -0.61 3.38 -14.52
CA LEU A 156 -0.82 4.76 -14.89
C LEU A 156 0.48 5.35 -15.46
N LYS A 157 0.43 5.78 -16.72
CA LYS A 157 1.54 6.51 -17.36
C LYS A 157 1.37 8.00 -17.08
N SER A 158 2.28 8.56 -16.30
CA SER A 158 2.23 9.95 -15.87
C SER A 158 3.41 10.77 -16.41
N THR A 159 3.16 12.06 -16.58
CA THR A 159 4.17 13.03 -17.03
C THR A 159 4.91 13.59 -15.82
N TYR A 160 6.24 13.53 -15.86
CA TYR A 160 7.11 14.09 -14.83
C TYR A 160 8.11 15.06 -15.43
N TRP A 161 8.60 15.98 -14.61
CA TRP A 161 9.73 16.82 -15.00
C TRP A 161 11.01 16.01 -15.13
N ALA A 162 11.75 16.25 -16.22
CA ALA A 162 13.11 15.75 -16.33
C ALA A 162 14.01 16.66 -15.49
N PHE A 163 14.52 16.16 -14.36
CA PHE A 163 15.52 16.89 -13.58
C PHE A 163 16.74 17.20 -14.45
N ARG A 164 17.20 18.45 -14.40
CA ARG A 164 18.26 19.00 -15.29
C ARG A 164 17.90 19.01 -16.78
N GLY A 165 16.63 18.84 -17.13
CA GLY A 165 16.14 18.78 -18.51
C GLY A 165 15.71 20.11 -19.11
N HIS A 166 16.02 21.26 -18.48
CA HIS A 166 15.67 22.60 -18.99
C HIS A 166 14.18 22.76 -19.35
N GLY A 167 13.28 22.23 -18.51
CA GLY A 167 11.83 22.26 -18.75
C GLY A 167 11.30 21.11 -19.60
N ALA A 168 12.14 20.14 -19.97
CA ALA A 168 11.68 18.91 -20.60
C ALA A 168 10.90 18.01 -19.62
N THR A 169 10.04 17.17 -20.18
CA THR A 169 9.26 16.17 -19.44
C THR A 169 9.59 14.76 -19.88
N VAL A 170 9.39 13.79 -18.99
CA VAL A 170 9.46 12.35 -19.28
C VAL A 170 8.15 11.67 -18.90
N GLN A 171 7.83 10.58 -19.57
CA GLN A 171 6.70 9.72 -19.21
C GLN A 171 7.21 8.53 -18.39
N ARG A 172 6.55 8.22 -17.28
CA ARG A 172 6.89 7.08 -16.41
C ARG A 172 5.64 6.40 -15.87
N PHE A 173 5.73 5.08 -15.68
CA PHE A 173 4.82 4.29 -14.88
C PHE A 173 5.36 4.25 -13.45
N ASN A 174 4.78 5.07 -12.59
CA ASN A 174 5.14 5.11 -11.16
C ASN A 174 4.00 4.59 -10.27
N ASN A 175 2.79 4.45 -10.81
CA ASN A 175 1.59 4.17 -10.05
C ASN A 175 0.72 3.18 -10.82
N PHE A 176 -0.03 2.37 -10.09
CA PHE A 176 -1.32 1.84 -10.55
C PHE A 176 -2.41 2.85 -10.19
N SER A 177 -3.42 3.01 -11.04
CA SER A 177 -4.57 3.86 -10.73
C SER A 177 -5.90 3.24 -11.17
N SER A 178 -6.91 3.34 -10.31
CA SER A 178 -8.30 2.98 -10.64
C SER A 178 -8.93 3.91 -11.69
N GLY A 179 -8.33 5.07 -11.93
CA GLY A 179 -9.02 6.21 -12.53
C GLY A 179 -10.14 6.75 -11.63
N ALA A 180 -10.85 7.78 -12.11
CA ALA A 180 -11.93 8.40 -11.36
C ALA A 180 -13.11 7.42 -11.16
N GLN A 181 -13.50 7.24 -9.90
CA GLN A 181 -14.64 6.45 -9.44
C GLN A 181 -15.68 7.38 -8.82
N THR A 182 -16.96 7.02 -8.91
CA THR A 182 -18.03 7.77 -8.25
C THR A 182 -17.97 7.51 -6.75
N ASN A 183 -17.98 8.59 -5.95
CA ASN A 183 -18.05 8.47 -4.52
C ASN A 183 -19.48 8.13 -4.07
N SER A 184 -19.69 6.90 -3.61
CA SER A 184 -20.97 6.41 -3.06
C SER A 184 -21.09 6.61 -1.54
N CYS A 185 -20.10 7.28 -0.96
CA CYS A 185 -19.89 7.57 0.44
C CYS A 185 -19.49 9.06 0.57
#